data_AF-A0A7H8PNS1-F1
#
_entry.id   AF-A0A7H8PNS1-F1
#
_cell.length_a   1.000
_cell.length_b   1.000
_cell.length_c   1.000
_cell.angle_alpha   90.00
_cell.angle_beta   90.00
_cell.angle_gamma   90.00
#
_symmetry.space_group_name_H-M   'P 1'
#
loop_
_entity.id
_entity.type
_entity.pdbx_description
1 polymer ?
#
loop_
_entity_poly.entity_id
_entity_poly.type
_entity_poly.pdbx_seq_one_letter_code
_entity_poly.pdbx_strand_id
1 'polypeptide(L)'
;MRTTYQLLTLILLSYFFLNCGGSDDATPVTDPIDPVEKKTYEADVKSIVDTHCISCHKTPLANGAPMPLETFQEVKNAMQNRDMIGRISTTNTLNIMPPAGKMSDADINTIVQWEKSGLPEK
;
A
#
# COMPACT_ATOMS: atom_id res chain seq x y z
N MET A 1 59.71 -13.26 -9.27
CA MET A 1 58.71 -12.79 -10.25
C MET A 1 57.27 -13.08 -9.82
N ARG A 2 56.88 -14.32 -9.48
CA ARG A 2 55.49 -14.61 -9.02
C ARG A 2 55.11 -13.98 -7.66
N THR A 3 56.03 -13.94 -6.69
CA THR A 3 55.79 -13.37 -5.36
C THR A 3 55.75 -11.83 -5.34
N THR A 4 56.49 -11.19 -6.26
CA THR A 4 56.44 -9.73 -6.44
C THR A 4 55.10 -9.29 -7.04
N TYR A 5 54.51 -10.06 -7.96
CA TYR A 5 53.17 -9.79 -8.47
C TYR A 5 52.08 -10.00 -7.40
N GLN A 6 52.24 -10.97 -6.49
CA GLN A 6 51.30 -11.19 -5.39
C GLN A 6 51.31 -10.04 -4.36
N LEU A 7 52.49 -9.48 -4.05
CA LEU A 7 52.61 -8.25 -3.23
C LEU A 7 52.05 -7.02 -3.96
N LEU A 8 52.22 -6.90 -5.28
CA LEU A 8 51.65 -5.83 -6.10
C LEU A 8 50.12 -5.90 -6.20
N THR A 9 49.52 -7.10 -6.25
CA THR A 9 48.06 -7.28 -6.25
C THR A 9 47.40 -6.96 -4.91
N LEU A 10 48.11 -7.12 -3.79
CA LEU A 10 47.60 -6.80 -2.45
C LEU A 10 47.56 -5.29 -2.17
N ILE A 11 48.45 -4.51 -2.79
CA ILE A 11 48.48 -3.03 -2.66
C ILE A 11 47.39 -2.37 -3.53
N LEU A 12 46.92 -3.04 -4.59
CA LEU A 12 45.86 -2.53 -5.47
C LEU A 12 44.44 -2.77 -4.91
N LEU A 13 44.28 -3.74 -4.00
CA LEU A 13 42.98 -4.05 -3.36
C LEU A 13 42.69 -3.16 -2.14
N SER A 14 43.71 -2.51 -1.56
CA SER A 14 43.57 -1.60 -0.42
C SER A 14 43.18 -0.17 -0.79
N TYR A 15 43.17 0.19 -2.08
CA TYR A 15 42.68 1.48 -2.56
C TYR A 15 41.15 1.56 -2.70
N PHE A 16 40.42 0.46 -2.48
CA PHE A 16 38.96 0.45 -2.61
C PHE A 16 38.19 0.93 -1.37
N PHE A 17 38.88 1.37 -0.31
CA PHE A 17 38.25 1.87 0.92
C PHE A 17 38.48 3.38 1.19
N LEU A 18 38.95 4.15 0.21
CA LEU A 18 38.98 5.61 0.28
C LEU A 18 38.01 6.24 -0.72
N ASN A 19 36.72 6.13 -0.40
CA ASN A 19 35.72 7.08 -0.86
C ASN A 19 34.85 7.51 0.33
N CYS A 20 35.41 8.39 1.15
CA CYS A 20 34.67 9.24 2.08
C CYS A 20 34.68 10.63 1.48
N GLY A 21 33.53 11.10 1.00
CA GLY A 21 33.38 12.40 0.36
C GLY A 21 31.91 12.74 0.22
N GLY A 22 31.40 13.56 1.13
CA GLY A 22 30.03 14.06 1.10
C GLY A 22 29.63 14.68 2.43
N SER A 23 30.23 15.80 2.79
CA SER A 23 29.68 16.69 3.81
C SER A 23 28.52 17.46 3.17
N ASP A 24 27.31 16.88 3.22
CA ASP A 24 26.10 17.66 3.01
C ASP A 24 25.56 18.04 4.38
N ASP A 25 25.83 19.30 4.72
CA ASP A 25 25.26 20.03 5.84
C ASP A 25 23.75 20.21 5.57
N ALA A 26 22.99 19.12 5.71
CA ALA A 26 21.55 19.17 5.76
C ALA A 26 21.19 19.38 7.23
N THR A 27 20.94 20.63 7.59
CA THR A 27 20.14 20.95 8.76
C THR A 27 18.97 19.97 8.82
N PRO A 28 18.72 19.26 9.94
CA PRO A 28 17.46 18.57 10.09
C PRO A 28 16.39 19.66 10.10
N VAL A 29 15.78 19.87 8.94
CA VAL A 29 14.48 20.53 8.86
C VAL A 29 13.55 19.55 9.55
N THR A 30 13.43 19.69 10.87
CA THR A 30 12.28 19.20 11.60
C THR A 30 11.11 20.08 11.17
N ASP A 31 10.63 19.87 9.94
CA ASP A 31 9.24 20.12 9.65
C ASP A 31 8.47 19.30 10.69
N PRO A 32 7.54 19.89 11.44
CA PRO A 32 6.58 19.10 12.18
C PRO A 32 5.96 18.15 11.16
N ILE A 33 6.25 16.85 11.28
CA ILE A 33 5.51 15.84 10.55
C ILE A 33 4.10 16.00 11.11
N ASP A 34 3.24 16.73 10.39
CA ASP A 34 1.82 16.72 10.68
C ASP A 34 1.43 15.25 10.80
N PRO A 35 0.82 14.83 11.93
CA PRO A 35 0.42 13.45 12.07
C PRO A 35 -0.44 13.11 10.86
N VAL A 36 0.01 12.14 10.04
CA VAL A 36 -0.83 11.61 8.96
C VAL A 36 -2.14 11.25 9.62
N GLU A 37 -3.21 11.97 9.28
CA GLU A 37 -4.50 11.81 9.92
C GLU A 37 -4.91 10.34 9.76
N LYS A 38 -5.03 9.65 10.89
CA LYS A 38 -5.28 8.22 10.90
C LYS A 38 -6.71 7.99 10.44
N LYS A 39 -6.87 7.39 9.27
CA LYS A 39 -8.17 7.04 8.70
C LYS A 39 -8.77 5.84 9.43
N THR A 40 -10.08 5.85 9.61
CA THR A 40 -10.82 4.78 10.32
C THR A 40 -11.97 4.25 9.49
N TYR A 41 -12.43 3.04 9.82
CA TYR A 41 -13.53 2.46 9.07
C TYR A 41 -14.81 3.29 9.24
N GLU A 42 -15.18 3.60 10.48
CA GLU A 42 -16.43 4.31 10.76
C GLU A 42 -16.45 5.73 10.20
N ALA A 43 -15.33 6.47 10.29
CA ALA A 43 -15.28 7.86 9.87
C ALA A 43 -15.11 8.02 8.36
N ASP A 44 -14.31 7.16 7.71
CA ASP A 44 -13.83 7.43 6.35
C ASP A 44 -14.23 6.36 5.32
N VAL A 45 -14.25 5.08 5.69
CA VAL A 45 -14.40 3.99 4.72
C VAL A 45 -15.83 3.46 4.63
N LYS A 46 -16.60 3.51 5.71
CA LYS A 46 -17.93 2.91 5.75
C LYS A 46 -18.87 3.52 4.71
N SER A 47 -18.85 4.84 4.54
CA SER A 47 -19.68 5.52 3.54
C SER A 47 -19.34 5.08 2.11
N ILE A 48 -18.06 4.85 1.82
CA ILE A 48 -17.59 4.34 0.52
C ILE A 48 -18.10 2.91 0.32
N VAL A 49 -17.97 2.04 1.32
CA VAL A 49 -18.46 0.65 1.26
C VAL A 49 -19.98 0.59 1.07
N ASP A 50 -20.73 1.37 1.85
CA ASP A 50 -22.18 1.42 1.78
C ASP A 50 -22.64 1.87 0.39
N THR A 51 -21.95 2.85 -0.20
CA THR A 51 -22.30 3.42 -1.51
C THR A 51 -21.94 2.50 -2.67
N HIS A 52 -20.75 1.88 -2.63
CA HIS A 52 -20.19 1.21 -3.81
C HIS A 52 -20.24 -0.31 -3.76
N CYS A 53 -20.33 -0.92 -2.57
CA CYS A 53 -20.12 -2.36 -2.41
C CYS A 53 -21.42 -3.13 -2.11
N ILE A 54 -22.25 -2.62 -1.19
CA ILE A 54 -23.34 -3.39 -0.58
C ILE A 54 -24.43 -3.79 -1.59
N SER A 55 -24.61 -3.06 -2.69
CA SER A 55 -25.62 -3.43 -3.70
C SER A 55 -25.45 -4.86 -4.24
N CYS A 56 -24.20 -5.33 -4.34
CA CYS A 56 -23.84 -6.66 -4.82
C CYS A 56 -23.26 -7.55 -3.72
N HIS A 57 -22.44 -6.99 -2.84
CA HIS A 57 -21.77 -7.68 -1.74
C HIS A 57 -22.60 -7.66 -0.46
N LYS A 58 -23.86 -8.08 -0.55
CA LYS A 58 -24.80 -8.23 0.58
C LYS A 58 -25.25 -9.67 0.74
N THR A 59 -26.09 -9.90 1.74
CA THR A 59 -26.79 -11.17 1.93
C THR A 59 -28.26 -11.02 1.53
N PRO A 60 -28.76 -11.74 0.50
CA PRO A 60 -28.06 -12.68 -0.39
C PRO A 60 -27.18 -11.98 -1.44
N LEU A 61 -26.12 -12.67 -1.87
CA LEU A 61 -25.16 -12.18 -2.87
C LEU A 61 -25.84 -11.90 -4.22
N ALA A 62 -25.38 -10.85 -4.90
CA ALA A 62 -25.88 -10.48 -6.22
C ALA A 62 -24.74 -10.19 -7.20
N ASN A 63 -25.04 -10.24 -8.50
CA ASN A 63 -24.12 -9.89 -9.59
C ASN A 63 -22.76 -10.62 -9.55
N GLY A 64 -22.74 -11.85 -9.04
CA GLY A 64 -21.53 -12.67 -8.98
C GLY A 64 -20.55 -12.28 -7.86
N ALA A 65 -20.97 -11.44 -6.91
CA ALA A 65 -20.20 -11.17 -5.71
C ALA A 65 -19.91 -12.49 -4.96
N PRO A 66 -18.65 -12.78 -4.58
CA PRO A 66 -18.30 -14.04 -3.94
C PRO A 66 -18.35 -14.01 -2.40
N MET A 67 -18.60 -12.84 -1.80
CA MET A 67 -18.69 -12.65 -0.35
C MET A 67 -19.50 -11.39 0.03
N PRO A 68 -20.12 -11.37 1.22
CA PRO A 68 -20.70 -10.16 1.79
C PRO A 68 -19.61 -9.17 2.26
N LEU A 69 -19.96 -7.90 2.31
CA LEU A 69 -19.15 -6.77 2.79
C LEU A 69 -20.02 -5.82 3.65
N GLU A 70 -20.94 -6.38 4.44
CA GLU A 70 -21.94 -5.62 5.21
C GLU A 70 -21.40 -5.16 6.57
N THR A 71 -20.35 -5.82 7.06
CA THR A 71 -19.73 -5.56 8.36
C THR A 71 -18.28 -5.13 8.23
N PHE A 72 -17.79 -4.40 9.25
CA PHE A 72 -16.36 -4.05 9.36
C PHE A 72 -15.45 -5.27 9.22
N GLN A 73 -15.81 -6.38 9.86
CA GLN A 73 -14.98 -7.59 9.87
C GLN A 73 -14.88 -8.24 8.49
N GLU A 74 -15.96 -8.21 7.71
CA GLU A 74 -15.98 -8.69 6.33
C GLU A 74 -15.12 -7.81 5.41
N VAL A 75 -15.26 -6.48 5.53
CA VAL A 75 -14.44 -5.52 4.77
C VAL A 75 -12.96 -5.67 5.13
N LYS A 76 -12.63 -5.75 6.42
CA LYS A 76 -11.27 -5.97 6.90
C LYS A 76 -10.69 -7.28 6.38
N ASN A 77 -11.49 -8.36 6.39
CA ASN A 77 -11.07 -9.63 5.81
C ASN A 77 -10.84 -9.52 4.29
N ALA A 78 -11.64 -8.74 3.57
CA ALA A 78 -11.43 -8.53 2.14
C ALA A 78 -10.12 -7.78 1.85
N MET A 79 -9.79 -6.76 2.65
CA MET A 79 -8.51 -6.06 2.59
C MET A 79 -7.35 -7.04 2.78
N GLN A 80 -7.40 -7.86 3.83
CA GLN A 80 -6.27 -8.70 4.22
C GLN A 80 -6.11 -9.96 3.37
N ASN A 81 -7.22 -10.55 2.91
CA ASN A 81 -7.23 -11.91 2.39
C ASN A 81 -7.81 -12.05 0.98
N ARG A 82 -8.25 -10.95 0.35
CA ARG A 82 -8.97 -11.00 -0.94
C ARG A 82 -8.52 -9.93 -1.94
N ASP A 83 -7.39 -9.26 -1.68
CA ASP A 83 -6.81 -8.24 -2.56
C ASP A 83 -7.82 -7.13 -2.94
N MET A 84 -8.55 -6.61 -1.94
CA MET A 84 -9.59 -5.61 -2.19
C MET A 84 -9.05 -4.39 -2.97
N ILE A 85 -7.86 -3.89 -2.65
CA ILE A 85 -7.22 -2.76 -3.37
C ILE A 85 -6.99 -3.11 -4.84
N GLY A 86 -6.48 -4.30 -5.14
CA GLY A 86 -6.30 -4.75 -6.53
C GLY A 86 -7.64 -4.81 -7.29
N ARG A 87 -8.71 -5.25 -6.63
CA ARG A 87 -10.05 -5.35 -7.25
C ARG A 87 -10.68 -3.98 -7.54
N ILE A 88 -10.53 -3.00 -6.65
CA ILE A 88 -11.14 -1.67 -6.83
C ILE A 88 -10.32 -0.76 -7.76
N SER A 89 -9.03 -1.07 -7.99
CA SER A 89 -8.12 -0.25 -8.80
C SER A 89 -7.89 -0.77 -10.22
N THR A 90 -8.32 -2.00 -10.52
CA THR A 90 -8.01 -2.64 -11.81
C THR A 90 -8.83 -2.11 -12.98
N THR A 91 -8.17 -2.02 -14.14
CA THR A 91 -8.82 -1.81 -15.45
C THR A 91 -8.81 -3.08 -16.31
N ASN A 92 -8.27 -4.18 -15.79
CA ASN A 92 -8.25 -5.47 -16.48
C ASN A 92 -9.66 -6.07 -16.47
N THR A 93 -10.26 -6.24 -17.66
CA THR A 93 -11.62 -6.74 -17.84
C THR A 93 -11.85 -8.14 -17.28
N LEU A 94 -10.81 -8.96 -17.10
CA LEU A 94 -10.91 -10.29 -16.48
C LEU A 94 -11.08 -10.23 -14.96
N ASN A 95 -10.67 -9.11 -14.34
CA ASN A 95 -10.62 -8.94 -12.89
C ASN A 95 -11.44 -7.73 -12.41
N ILE A 96 -12.16 -7.07 -13.29
CA ILE A 96 -13.03 -5.95 -12.92
C ILE A 96 -14.30 -6.48 -12.23
N MET A 97 -14.83 -5.76 -11.24
CA MET A 97 -16.04 -6.16 -10.51
C MET A 97 -17.29 -5.86 -11.33
N PRO A 98 -18.03 -6.84 -11.88
CA PRO A 98 -19.26 -6.53 -12.60
C PRO A 98 -20.34 -5.99 -11.65
N PRO A 99 -21.26 -5.12 -12.11
CA PRO A 99 -21.25 -4.39 -13.38
C PRO A 99 -20.35 -3.14 -13.35
N ALA A 100 -19.71 -2.87 -12.20
CA ALA A 100 -18.93 -1.68 -11.96
C ALA A 100 -17.55 -1.73 -12.65
N GLY A 101 -16.89 -0.58 -12.69
CA GLY A 101 -15.54 -0.44 -13.19
C GLY A 101 -14.54 -0.22 -12.05
N LYS A 102 -13.35 0.27 -12.42
CA LYS A 102 -12.43 0.91 -11.48
C LYS A 102 -13.18 2.00 -10.69
N MET A 103 -12.95 2.06 -9.38
CA MET A 103 -13.45 3.13 -8.52
C MET A 103 -12.72 4.46 -8.76
N SER A 104 -13.22 5.56 -8.18
CA SER A 104 -12.53 6.85 -8.25
C SER A 104 -11.19 6.78 -7.50
N ASP A 105 -10.19 7.51 -7.98
CA ASP A 105 -8.87 7.54 -7.32
C ASP A 105 -8.95 8.13 -5.91
N ALA A 106 -9.91 9.03 -5.65
CA ALA A 106 -10.13 9.61 -4.33
C ALA A 106 -10.63 8.56 -3.32
N ASP A 107 -11.60 7.74 -3.70
CA ASP A 107 -12.13 6.68 -2.83
C ASP A 107 -11.09 5.58 -2.60
N ILE A 108 -10.39 5.19 -3.68
CA ILE A 108 -9.30 4.21 -3.59
C ILE A 108 -8.22 4.71 -2.63
N ASN A 109 -7.80 5.97 -2.75
CA ASN A 109 -6.78 6.55 -1.88
C ASN A 109 -7.24 6.61 -0.41
N THR A 110 -8.51 6.88 -0.15
CA THR A 110 -9.07 6.84 1.21
C THR A 110 -8.95 5.43 1.82
N ILE A 111 -9.31 4.39 1.05
CA ILE A 111 -9.18 2.99 1.48
C ILE A 111 -7.71 2.59 1.69
N VAL A 112 -6.80 3.03 0.81
CA VAL A 112 -5.35 2.80 0.94
C VAL A 112 -4.79 3.48 2.20
N GLN A 113 -5.22 4.71 2.51
CA GLN A 113 -4.80 5.40 3.74
C GLN A 113 -5.32 4.71 5.00
N TRP A 114 -6.54 4.16 4.95
CA TRP A 114 -7.06 3.33 6.03
C TRP A 114 -6.28 2.02 6.22
N GLU A 115 -5.84 1.37 5.13
CA GLU A 115 -4.92 0.24 5.19
C GLU A 115 -3.59 0.62 5.86
N LYS A 116 -2.98 1.73 5.42
CA LYS A 116 -1.74 2.27 6.01
C LYS A 116 -1.90 2.65 7.48
N SER A 117 -3.11 3.00 7.90
CA SER A 117 -3.47 3.30 9.30
C SER A 117 -3.60 2.05 10.18
N GLY A 118 -3.47 0.84 9.61
CA GLY A 118 -3.55 -0.44 10.31
C GLY A 118 -4.96 -1.03 10.38
N LEU A 119 -5.87 -0.60 9.48
CA LEU A 119 -7.27 -1.03 9.43
C LEU A 119 -8.01 -0.88 10.79
N PRO A 120 -7.96 0.30 11.44
CA PRO A 120 -8.70 0.56 12.67
C PRO A 120 -10.20 0.68 12.37
N GLU A 121 -11.04 0.18 13.27
CA GLU A 121 -12.49 0.37 13.16
C GLU A 121 -12.87 1.82 13.49
N LYS A 122 -12.25 2.36 14.55
CA LYS A 122 -12.49 3.66 15.18
C LYS A 122 -11.20 4.42 15.42
#